data_AF-A0A840ISV7-F1
#
_entry.id   AF-A0A840ISV7-F1
#
_cell.length_a   1.000
_cell.length_b   1.000
_cell.length_c   1.000
_cell.angle_alpha   90.00
_cell.angle_beta   90.00
_cell.angle_gamma   90.00
#
_symmetry.space_group_name_H-M   'P 1'
#
loop_
_entity.id
_entity.type
_entity.pdbx_description
1 polymer ?
#
loop_
_entity_poly.entity_id
_entity_poly.type
_entity_poly.pdbx_seq_one_letter_code
_entity_poly.pdbx_strand_id
1 'polypeptide(L)' 'MIRSRASVVIGLGVPVVAVVAGILVLAGNPTLVFGIPVVFCWMFCCFPLTTACLWVSWRFFDSRHYRQDGER' A
#
# COMPACT_ATOMS: atom_id res chain seq x y z
N MET A 1 -5.91 15.31 -15.81
CA MET A 1 -5.66 14.06 -16.57
C MET A 1 -4.63 13.24 -15.81
N ILE A 2 -5.02 12.10 -15.23
CA ILE A 2 -4.11 11.16 -14.54
C ILE A 2 -3.22 10.51 -15.61
N ARG A 3 -2.15 11.20 -16.01
CA ARG A 3 -1.18 10.70 -17.01
C ARG A 3 0.14 10.31 -16.39
N SER A 4 0.12 9.94 -15.12
CA SER A 4 1.31 9.45 -14.45
C SER A 4 1.16 7.98 -14.15
N ARG A 5 1.56 7.18 -15.13
CA ARG A 5 1.60 5.71 -15.06
C ARG A 5 2.36 5.24 -13.81
N ALA A 6 3.34 6.01 -13.35
CA ALA A 6 4.11 5.73 -12.15
C ALA A 6 3.29 5.86 -10.84
N SER A 7 2.32 6.77 -10.73
CA SER A 7 1.43 6.84 -9.55
C SER A 7 0.54 5.62 -9.46
N VAL A 8 0.03 5.17 -10.62
CA VAL A 8 -0.80 3.96 -10.71
C VAL A 8 0.03 2.73 -10.38
N VAL A 9 1.27 2.63 -10.87
CA VAL A 9 2.16 1.51 -10.57
C VAL A 9 2.51 1.45 -9.09
N ILE A 10 2.75 2.57 -8.41
CA ILE A 10 3.05 2.57 -6.98
C ILE A 10 1.77 2.34 -6.15
N GLY A 11 0.69 3.05 -6.48
CA GLY A 11 -0.61 2.95 -5.81
C GLY A 11 -1.26 1.58 -5.92
N LEU A 12 -1.02 0.85 -7.02
CA LEU A 12 -1.56 -0.48 -7.29
C LEU A 12 -0.54 -1.59 -7.02
N GLY A 13 0.75 -1.34 -7.29
CA GLY A 13 1.80 -2.34 -7.10
C GLY A 13 2.05 -2.66 -5.64
N VAL A 14 2.06 -1.66 -4.76
CA VAL A 14 2.23 -1.87 -3.31
C VAL A 14 1.13 -2.76 -2.71
N PRO A 15 -0.17 -2.52 -2.92
CA PRO A 15 -1.20 -3.41 -2.39
C PRO A 15 -1.16 -4.81 -3.01
N VAL A 16 -0.79 -4.95 -4.29
CA VAL A 16 -0.61 -6.28 -4.91
C VAL A 16 0.54 -7.04 -4.24
N VAL A 17 1.70 -6.40 -4.07
CA VAL A 17 2.85 -7.00 -3.38
C VAL A 17 2.50 -7.38 -1.94
N ALA A 18 1.71 -6.55 -1.25
CA ALA A 18 1.23 -6.85 0.09
C ALA A 18 0.37 -8.12 0.13
N VAL A 19 -0.62 -8.22 -0.75
CA VAL A 19 -1.50 -9.41 -0.79
C VAL A 19 -0.69 -10.66 -1.12
N VAL A 20 0.20 -10.59 -2.13
CA VAL A 20 1.04 -11.72 -2.53
C VAL A 20 1.99 -12.12 -1.40
N ALA A 21 2.64 -11.17 -0.72
CA ALA A 21 3.50 -11.44 0.42
C ALA A 21 2.72 -12.09 1.57
N GLY A 22 1.52 -11.59 1.88
CA GLY A 22 0.64 -12.18 2.88
C GLY A 22 0.30 -13.64 2.55
N ILE A 23 -0.08 -13.91 1.30
CA ILE A 23 -0.36 -15.27 0.83
C ILE A 23 0.90 -16.15 0.93
N LEU A 24 2.04 -15.74 0.40
CA LEU A 24 3.25 -16.56 0.42
C LEU A 24 3.74 -16.87 1.84
N VAL A 25 3.58 -15.94 2.78
CA VAL A 25 4.02 -16.10 4.17
C VAL A 25 3.01 -16.89 5.01
N LEU A 26 1.69 -16.77 4.74
CA LEU A 26 0.63 -17.40 5.54
C LEU A 26 -0.01 -18.65 4.92
N ALA A 27 0.16 -18.93 3.62
CA ALA A 27 -0.59 -19.97 2.88
C ALA A 27 -0.41 -21.42 3.38
N GLY A 28 0.43 -21.66 4.37
CA GLY A 28 0.53 -22.97 5.03
C GLY A 28 0.83 -22.88 6.52
N ASN A 29 0.74 -21.70 7.13
CA ASN A 29 1.22 -21.49 8.50
C ASN A 29 0.03 -21.24 9.45
N PRO A 30 -0.46 -22.26 10.18
CA PRO A 30 -1.48 -22.10 11.21
C PRO A 30 -0.91 -21.44 12.49
N THR A 31 0.25 -20.76 12.38
CA THR A 31 0.91 -20.08 13.49
C THR A 31 -0.05 -19.14 14.20
N LEU A 32 -0.23 -19.40 15.49
CA LEU A 32 -0.92 -18.54 16.42
C LEU A 32 0.12 -17.75 17.22
N VAL A 33 0.06 -16.43 17.16
CA VAL A 33 0.85 -15.55 18.05
C VAL A 33 -0.03 -15.24 19.25
N PHE A 34 0.39 -15.68 20.45
CA PHE A 34 -0.40 -15.52 21.69
C PHE A 34 -1.82 -16.12 21.63
N GLY A 35 -2.04 -17.15 20.80
CA GLY A 35 -3.38 -17.73 20.59
C GLY A 35 -4.23 -17.00 19.55
N ILE A 36 -3.71 -15.94 18.92
CA ILE A 36 -4.38 -15.20 17.85
C ILE A 36 -3.76 -15.59 16.50
N PRO A 37 -4.57 -15.93 15.48
CA PRO A 37 -4.06 -16.24 14.14
C PRO A 37 -3.25 -15.07 13.55
N VAL A 38 -2.05 -15.38 13.04
CA VAL A 38 -1.14 -14.38 12.44
C VAL A 38 -1.78 -13.60 11.29
N VAL A 39 -2.79 -14.15 10.61
CA VAL A 39 -3.58 -13.45 9.58
C VAL A 39 -4.22 -12.16 10.09
N PHE A 40 -4.61 -12.08 11.37
CA PHE A 40 -5.16 -10.86 11.95
C PHE A 40 -4.10 -9.78 12.12
N CYS A 41 -2.89 -10.15 12.56
CA CYS A 41 -1.76 -9.22 12.60
C CYS A 41 -1.43 -8.71 11.20
N TRP A 42 -1.44 -9.59 10.20
CA TRP A 42 -1.23 -9.20 8.80
C TRP A 42 -2.30 -8.23 8.30
N MET A 43 -3.58 -8.51 8.54
CA MET A 43 -4.67 -7.57 8.23
C MET A 43 -4.48 -6.22 8.92
N PHE A 44 -4.07 -6.20 10.19
CA PHE A 44 -3.75 -4.97 10.89
C PHE A 44 -2.61 -4.21 10.24
N CYS A 45 -1.57 -4.90 9.76
CA CYS A 45 -0.48 -4.29 8.98
C CYS A 45 -0.93 -3.77 7.60
N CYS A 46 -1.97 -4.34 7.00
CA CYS A 46 -2.50 -3.84 5.73
C CYS A 46 -3.07 -2.41 5.84
N PHE A 47 -3.61 -1.98 6.99
CA PHE A 47 -4.14 -0.62 7.22
C PHE A 47 -3.08 0.49 7.16
N PRO A 48 -1.97 0.44 7.91
CA PRO A 48 -0.90 1.41 7.77
C PRO A 48 -0.23 1.28 6.41
N LEU A 49 -0.20 0.09 5.80
CA LEU A 49 0.36 -0.08 4.46
C LEU A 49 -0.44 0.63 3.38
N THR A 50 -1.77 0.53 3.39
CA THR A 50 -2.63 1.30 2.46
C THR A 50 -2.52 2.81 2.72
N THR A 51 -2.46 3.21 4.00
CA THR A 51 -2.21 4.61 4.38
C THR A 51 -0.86 5.11 3.85
N ALA A 52 0.21 4.33 4.04
CA ALA A 52 1.54 4.66 3.52
C ALA A 52 1.56 4.69 1.99
N CYS A 53 0.83 3.78 1.33
CA CYS A 53 0.71 3.75 -0.12
C CYS A 53 0.08 5.05 -0.65
N LEU A 54 -1.03 5.48 -0.03
CA LEU A 54 -1.69 6.75 -0.35
C LEU A 54 -0.78 7.95 -0.03
N TRP A 55 -0.09 7.92 1.11
CA TRP A 55 0.82 8.98 1.51
C TRP A 55 2.01 9.12 0.56
N VAL A 56 2.60 8.00 0.12
CA VAL A 56 3.70 7.98 -0.87
C VAL A 56 3.20 8.46 -2.22
N SER A 57 2.02 8.02 -2.66
CA SER A 57 1.37 8.52 -3.88
C SER A 57 1.21 10.04 -3.83
N TRP A 58 0.73 10.57 -2.71
CA TRP A 58 0.57 12.00 -2.49
C TRP A 58 1.91 12.75 -2.48
N ARG A 59 2.89 12.26 -1.72
CA ARG A 59 4.20 12.88 -1.54
C ARG A 59 5.00 12.98 -2.84
N PHE A 60 4.95 11.96 -3.70
CA PHE A 60 5.73 11.92 -4.93
C PHE A 60 5.01 12.53 -6.12
N PHE A 61 3.68 12.38 -6.21
CA PHE A 61 2.95 12.69 -7.42
C PHE A 61 2.04 13.92 -7.33
N ASP A 62 1.23 13.99 -6.30
CA ASP A 62 0.25 15.07 -6.16
C ASP A 62 0.92 16.39 -5.76
N SER A 63 1.95 16.33 -4.91
CA SER A 63 2.72 17.52 -4.49
C SER A 63 3.44 18.23 -5.65
N ARG A 64 3.82 17.48 -6.70
CA ARG A 64 4.43 18.03 -7.92
C ARG A 64 3.40 18.66 -8.85
N HIS A 65 2.17 18.14 -8.86
CA HIS A 65 1.09 18.62 -9.72
C HIS A 65 0.39 19.86 -9.14
N TYR A 66 0.15 19.88 -7.82
CA TYR A 66 -0.47 21.03 -7.15
C TYR A 66 0.36 22.33 -7.28
N ARG A 67 1.70 22.21 -7.36
CA ARG A 67 2.59 23.37 -7.53
C ARG A 67 2.54 23.98 -8.94
N GLN A 68 2.04 23.27 -9.96
CA GLN A 68 1.95 23.79 -11.32
C GLN A 68 0.61 24.49 -11.62
N ASP A 69 -0.46 24.15 -10.90
CA ASP A 69 -1.78 24.75 -11.10
C ASP A 69 -1.99 26.05 -10.30
N GLY A 70 -1.15 26.33 -9.29
CA GLY A 70 -1.22 27.55 -8.48
C GLY A 70 -0.52 28.79 -9.06
N GLU A 71 0.19 28.67 -10.19
CA GLU A 71 0.84 29.78 -10.89
C GLU A 71 0.08 30.24 -12.15
N ARG A 72 -1.23 29.97 -12.24
CA ARG A 72 -2.10 30.53 -13.29
C ARG A 72 -3.25 31.34 -12.70
#